data_AF-A0A7J9RW65-F1
#
_entry.id   AF-A0A7J9RW65-F1
#
_cell.length_a   1.000
_cell.length_b   1.000
_cell.length_c   1.000
_cell.angle_alpha   90.00
_cell.angle_beta   90.00
_cell.angle_gamma   90.00
#
_symmetry.space_group_name_H-M   'P 1'
#
loop_
_entity.id
_entity.type
_entity.pdbx_description
1 polymer ?
#
loop_
_entity_poly.entity_id
_entity_poly.type
_entity_poly.pdbx_seq_one_letter_code
_entity_poly.pdbx_strand_id
1 'polypeptide(L)'
;MYYMLDMSNNQQDENKKTVTIRGVNRDLYERMVNIARNSGKTVGEVMNQAMMTFLGLAGKVGEKIDEATQKAINVGKAFVEGYNEAGKNIFIVSDLEELRITKNEIIGLGKPVSFRNIKRLILDDIDQQTIDQYIDSIITVDEVVVPSSVNKLLLLQKCKFVKRVVTI
;
A
#
# COMPACT_ATOMS: atom_id res chain seq x y z
N MET A 1 -8.50 47.58 15.62
CA MET A 1 -8.87 46.22 16.05
C MET A 1 -8.84 45.34 14.80
N TYR A 2 -7.96 44.36 14.81
CA TYR A 2 -7.71 43.38 13.73
C TYR A 2 -8.99 42.66 13.29
N TYR A 3 -9.09 42.31 12.00
CA TYR A 3 -9.16 40.91 11.56
C TYR A 3 -8.81 40.82 10.06
N MET A 4 -7.60 40.33 9.78
CA MET A 4 -7.31 39.51 8.59
C MET A 4 -8.18 38.26 8.67
N LEU A 5 -8.77 37.84 7.54
CA LEU A 5 -9.17 36.45 7.34
C LEU A 5 -8.58 35.96 6.02
N ASP A 6 -8.17 34.72 6.09
CA ASP A 6 -7.05 34.10 5.42
C ASP A 6 -7.30 33.81 3.94
N MET A 7 -6.19 33.74 3.20
CA MET A 7 -6.12 33.17 1.87
C MET A 7 -6.34 31.65 1.93
N SER A 8 -6.53 31.10 0.72
CA SER A 8 -6.04 29.80 0.26
C SER A 8 -6.96 28.58 0.35
N ASN A 9 -7.11 27.98 -0.84
CA ASN A 9 -7.21 26.55 -1.10
C ASN A 9 -8.63 25.98 -1.28
N ASN A 10 -9.21 26.17 -2.47
CA ASN A 10 -10.45 25.49 -2.86
C ASN A 10 -10.42 25.02 -4.33
N GLN A 11 -9.37 24.27 -4.72
CA GLN A 11 -9.21 23.76 -6.09
C GLN A 11 -8.96 22.24 -6.21
N GLN A 12 -9.35 21.41 -5.22
CA GLN A 12 -9.11 19.95 -5.30
C GLN A 12 -10.33 19.01 -5.24
N ASP A 13 -11.58 19.50 -5.09
CA ASP A 13 -12.75 18.62 -4.88
C ASP A 13 -13.79 18.56 -6.03
N GLU A 14 -13.49 19.07 -7.22
CA GLU A 14 -14.49 19.22 -8.30
C GLU A 14 -14.96 17.94 -8.99
N ASN A 15 -14.47 16.73 -8.65
CA ASN A 15 -14.70 15.54 -9.50
C ASN A 15 -15.32 14.30 -8.82
N LYS A 16 -16.00 14.42 -7.68
CA LYS A 16 -16.74 13.31 -7.07
C LYS A 16 -18.25 13.48 -7.24
N LYS A 17 -18.77 13.15 -8.43
CA LYS A 17 -20.21 13.09 -8.67
C LYS A 17 -20.81 11.87 -7.97
N THR A 18 -21.95 12.05 -7.28
CA THR A 18 -22.71 10.94 -6.69
C THR A 18 -23.26 10.05 -7.79
N VAL A 19 -22.89 8.76 -7.79
CA VAL A 19 -23.38 7.75 -8.72
C VAL A 19 -24.14 6.69 -7.93
N THR A 20 -25.37 6.37 -8.36
CA THR A 20 -26.17 5.30 -7.76
C THR A 20 -26.18 4.07 -8.67
N ILE A 21 -25.74 2.94 -8.14
CA ILE A 21 -25.75 1.66 -8.84
C ILE A 21 -26.95 0.85 -8.33
N ARG A 22 -27.86 0.47 -9.23
CA ARG A 22 -29.05 -0.34 -8.90
C ARG A 22 -28.82 -1.80 -9.26
N GLY A 23 -29.47 -2.71 -8.54
CA GLY A 23 -29.41 -4.15 -8.84
C GLY A 23 -28.19 -4.88 -8.26
N VAL A 24 -27.47 -4.29 -7.30
CA VAL A 24 -26.42 -5.00 -6.56
C VAL A 24 -27.07 -6.05 -5.67
N ASN A 25 -26.62 -7.30 -5.77
CA ASN A 25 -27.07 -8.38 -4.90
C ASN A 25 -26.78 -8.02 -3.43
N ARG A 26 -27.78 -8.23 -2.55
CA ARG A 26 -27.71 -7.83 -1.14
C ARG A 26 -26.54 -8.49 -0.40
N ASP A 27 -26.37 -9.79 -0.55
CA ASP A 27 -25.33 -10.55 0.16
C ASP A 27 -23.94 -10.13 -0.33
N LEU A 28 -23.79 -9.83 -1.63
CA LEU A 28 -22.55 -9.32 -2.21
C LEU A 28 -22.20 -7.92 -1.65
N TYR A 29 -23.20 -7.04 -1.54
CA TYR A 29 -23.03 -5.72 -0.95
C TYR A 29 -22.62 -5.83 0.52
N GLU A 30 -23.28 -6.68 1.32
CA GLU A 30 -22.95 -6.89 2.73
C GLU A 30 -21.52 -7.41 2.92
N ARG A 31 -21.06 -8.35 2.08
CA ARG A 31 -19.67 -8.82 2.07
C ARG A 31 -18.69 -7.69 1.73
N MET A 32 -19.00 -6.87 0.74
CA MET A 32 -18.17 -5.73 0.35
C MET A 32 -18.05 -4.68 1.47
N VAL A 33 -19.16 -4.41 2.17
CA VAL A 33 -19.18 -3.52 3.35
C VAL A 33 -18.29 -4.07 4.46
N ASN A 34 -18.34 -5.38 4.72
CA ASN A 34 -17.49 -6.01 5.73
C ASN A 34 -16.00 -5.92 5.36
N ILE A 35 -15.67 -6.11 4.09
CA ILE A 35 -14.30 -5.91 3.57
C ILE A 35 -13.86 -4.45 3.77
N ALA A 36 -14.71 -3.48 3.45
CA ALA A 36 -14.42 -2.07 3.63
C ALA A 36 -14.13 -1.73 5.11
N ARG A 37 -15.01 -2.16 6.02
CA ARG A 37 -14.85 -1.97 7.47
C ARG A 37 -13.56 -2.59 8.02
N ASN A 38 -13.28 -3.84 7.66
CA ASN A 38 -12.12 -4.56 8.16
C ASN A 38 -10.80 -4.04 7.57
N SER A 39 -10.84 -3.33 6.43
CA SER A 39 -9.67 -2.74 5.77
C SER A 39 -9.49 -1.25 6.06
N GLY A 40 -10.33 -0.64 6.90
CA GLY A 40 -10.28 0.80 7.20
C GLY A 40 -10.62 1.69 5.99
N LYS A 41 -11.23 1.15 4.94
CA LYS A 41 -11.58 1.85 3.69
C LYS A 41 -13.07 2.14 3.61
N THR A 42 -13.44 3.09 2.76
CA THR A 42 -14.84 3.32 2.39
C THR A 42 -15.32 2.30 1.36
N VAL A 43 -16.64 2.07 1.32
CA VAL A 43 -17.28 1.21 0.30
C VAL A 43 -16.98 1.72 -1.11
N GLY A 44 -16.93 3.05 -1.29
CA GLY A 44 -16.59 3.67 -2.58
C GLY A 44 -15.16 3.35 -3.03
N GLU A 45 -14.18 3.36 -2.12
CA GLU A 45 -12.80 2.99 -2.45
C GLU A 45 -12.66 1.52 -2.84
N VAL A 46 -13.31 0.63 -2.09
CA VAL A 46 -13.32 -0.81 -2.41
C VAL A 46 -13.98 -1.05 -3.77
N MET A 47 -15.11 -0.39 -4.05
CA MET A 47 -15.81 -0.51 -5.32
C MET A 47 -15.00 0.03 -6.49
N ASN A 48 -14.39 1.21 -6.33
CA ASN A 48 -13.52 1.80 -7.36
C ASN A 48 -12.34 0.88 -7.66
N GLN A 49 -11.74 0.26 -6.65
CA GLN A 49 -10.64 -0.71 -6.82
C GLN A 49 -11.09 -1.98 -7.56
N ALA A 50 -12.27 -2.51 -7.22
CA ALA A 50 -12.85 -3.66 -7.91
C ALA A 50 -13.16 -3.33 -9.38
N MET A 51 -13.74 -2.17 -9.66
CA MET A 51 -14.02 -1.70 -11.02
C MET A 51 -12.74 -1.51 -11.84
N MET A 52 -11.72 -0.83 -11.30
CA MET A 52 -10.44 -0.64 -11.99
C MET A 52 -9.78 -1.98 -12.31
N THR A 53 -9.81 -2.92 -11.36
CA THR A 53 -9.27 -4.28 -11.57
C THR A 53 -10.03 -5.00 -12.67
N PHE A 54 -11.36 -5.00 -12.61
CA PHE A 54 -12.20 -5.64 -13.61
C PHE A 54 -12.00 -5.03 -15.01
N LEU A 55 -12.04 -3.71 -15.14
CA LEU A 55 -11.84 -3.01 -16.42
C LEU A 55 -10.42 -3.21 -16.97
N GLY A 56 -9.40 -3.23 -16.11
CA GLY A 56 -8.04 -3.55 -16.52
C GLY A 56 -7.85 -4.99 -17.00
N LEU A 57 -8.69 -5.92 -16.53
CA LEU A 57 -8.73 -7.31 -17.01
C LEU A 57 -9.58 -7.44 -18.29
N ALA A 58 -10.74 -6.79 -18.33
CA ALA A 58 -11.65 -6.82 -19.48
C ALA A 58 -11.06 -6.08 -20.70
N GLY A 59 -10.31 -4.99 -20.49
CA GLY A 59 -9.62 -4.23 -21.52
C GLY A 59 -8.48 -4.99 -22.23
N LYS A 60 -7.99 -6.10 -21.65
CA LYS A 60 -7.00 -6.98 -22.31
C LYS A 60 -7.56 -7.80 -23.48
N VAL A 61 -8.89 -7.82 -23.65
CA VAL A 61 -9.56 -8.64 -24.68
C VAL A 61 -9.70 -7.88 -26.01
N GLY A 62 -9.38 -6.57 -26.07
CA GLY A 62 -9.70 -5.73 -27.24
C GLY A 62 -8.56 -4.95 -27.89
N GLU A 63 -7.79 -4.14 -27.17
CA GLU A 63 -6.86 -3.18 -27.80
C GLU A 63 -5.59 -2.92 -26.96
N LYS A 64 -4.62 -2.24 -27.58
CA LYS A 64 -3.28 -1.94 -27.05
C LYS A 64 -3.31 -1.46 -25.59
N ILE A 65 -2.34 -1.94 -24.82
CA ILE A 65 -2.22 -1.64 -23.39
C ILE A 65 -1.69 -0.20 -23.24
N ASP A 66 -2.59 0.73 -22.98
CA ASP A 66 -2.24 2.11 -22.65
C ASP A 66 -1.78 2.26 -21.18
N GLU A 67 -1.05 3.33 -20.85
CA GLU A 67 -0.46 3.59 -19.53
C GLU A 67 -1.49 3.58 -18.39
N ALA A 68 -2.72 4.01 -18.66
CA ALA A 68 -3.83 4.00 -17.70
C ALA A 68 -4.25 2.56 -17.32
N THR A 69 -4.26 1.65 -18.31
CA THR A 69 -4.55 0.23 -18.11
C THR A 69 -3.42 -0.44 -17.32
N GLN A 70 -2.17 -0.08 -17.59
CA GLN A 70 -1.01 -0.59 -16.84
C GLN A 70 -1.05 -0.17 -15.37
N LYS A 71 -1.47 1.07 -15.09
CA LYS A 71 -1.65 1.59 -13.73
C LYS A 71 -2.77 0.86 -12.98
N ALA A 72 -3.89 0.58 -13.65
CA ALA A 72 -5.00 -0.19 -13.06
C ALA A 72 -4.61 -1.65 -12.76
N ILE A 73 -3.84 -2.29 -13.64
CA ILE A 73 -3.30 -3.66 -13.43
C ILE A 73 -2.37 -3.70 -12.22
N ASN A 74 -1.53 -2.67 -12.04
CA ASN A 74 -0.60 -2.60 -10.90
C ASN A 74 -1.34 -2.41 -9.56
N VAL A 75 -2.45 -1.65 -9.54
CA VAL A 75 -3.31 -1.50 -8.36
C VAL A 75 -4.01 -2.83 -8.02
N GLY A 76 -4.50 -3.57 -9.02
CA GLY A 76 -5.10 -4.90 -8.80
C GLY A 76 -4.11 -5.94 -8.27
N LYS A 77 -2.86 -5.94 -8.79
CA LYS A 77 -1.78 -6.81 -8.27
C LYS A 77 -1.46 -6.53 -6.80
N ALA A 78 -1.32 -5.26 -6.42
CA ALA A 78 -1.03 -4.88 -5.03
C ALA A 78 -2.13 -5.35 -4.04
N PHE A 79 -3.38 -5.47 -4.51
CA PHE A 79 -4.49 -5.98 -3.70
C PHE A 79 -4.51 -7.51 -3.60
N VAL A 80 -4.24 -8.24 -4.69
CA VAL A 80 -4.12 -9.72 -4.67
C VAL A 80 -2.96 -10.16 -3.76
N GLU A 81 -1.87 -9.40 -3.77
CA GLU A 81 -0.74 -9.61 -2.86
C GLU A 81 -1.17 -9.38 -1.41
N GLY A 82 -1.89 -8.28 -1.12
CA GLY A 82 -2.46 -8.04 0.21
C GLY A 82 -3.52 -9.07 0.67
N TYR A 83 -4.21 -9.75 -0.25
CA TYR A 83 -5.12 -10.86 0.08
C TYR A 83 -4.36 -12.17 0.36
N ASN A 84 -3.29 -12.46 -0.39
CA ASN A 84 -2.40 -13.59 -0.11
C ASN A 84 -1.66 -13.43 1.23
N GLU A 85 -1.48 -12.20 1.72
CA GLU A 85 -0.97 -11.91 3.05
C GLU A 85 -1.96 -12.24 4.17
N ALA A 86 -3.27 -12.28 3.93
CA ALA A 86 -4.25 -12.69 4.95
C ALA A 86 -4.17 -14.20 5.29
N GLY A 87 -3.57 -15.00 4.41
CA GLY A 87 -3.27 -16.42 4.65
C GLY A 87 -1.89 -16.70 5.24
N LYS A 88 -1.00 -15.71 5.23
CA LYS A 88 0.32 -15.78 5.87
C LYS A 88 0.23 -15.04 7.21
N ASN A 89 0.79 -15.59 8.29
CA ASN A 89 0.82 -14.90 9.58
C ASN A 89 1.79 -13.70 9.55
N ILE A 90 1.49 -12.68 8.75
CA ILE A 90 2.31 -11.49 8.53
C ILE A 90 1.78 -10.37 9.41
N PHE A 91 2.69 -9.67 10.08
CA PHE A 91 2.38 -8.50 10.87
C PHE A 91 2.53 -7.24 10.03
N ILE A 92 1.51 -6.38 10.02
CA ILE A 92 1.52 -5.15 9.22
C ILE A 92 1.81 -3.96 10.13
N VAL A 93 2.80 -3.16 9.75
CA VAL A 93 3.12 -1.87 10.39
C VAL A 93 2.89 -0.77 9.36
N SER A 94 2.02 0.19 9.66
CA SER A 94 1.65 1.22 8.68
C SER A 94 1.36 2.60 9.23
N ASP A 95 1.32 3.58 8.32
CA ASP A 95 0.81 4.95 8.53
C ASP A 95 1.64 5.76 9.53
N LEU A 96 2.95 5.76 9.34
CA LEU A 96 3.91 6.44 10.20
C LEU A 96 4.74 7.46 9.43
N GLU A 97 5.15 8.53 10.10
CA GLU A 97 6.09 9.50 9.53
C GLU A 97 7.51 8.91 9.50
N GLU A 98 7.99 8.44 10.65
CA GLU A 98 9.30 7.79 10.75
C GLU A 98 9.17 6.54 11.63
N LEU A 99 9.89 5.49 11.26
CA LEU A 99 10.02 4.28 12.05
C LEU A 99 11.49 3.84 12.04
N ARG A 100 12.08 3.72 13.23
CA ARG A 100 13.36 3.03 13.42
C ARG A 100 13.10 1.70 14.10
N ILE A 101 13.65 0.64 13.54
CA ILE A 101 13.51 -0.73 14.05
C ILE A 101 14.85 -1.43 14.01
N THR A 102 15.12 -2.19 15.07
CA THR A 102 16.31 -3.02 15.21
C THR A 102 16.05 -4.49 14.86
N LYS A 103 17.12 -5.24 14.59
CA LYS A 103 17.09 -6.69 14.42
C LYS A 103 16.39 -7.41 15.58
N ASN A 104 16.66 -7.02 16.82
CA ASN A 104 16.11 -7.67 18.02
C ASN A 104 14.59 -7.54 18.10
N GLU A 105 14.04 -6.38 17.73
CA GLU A 105 12.59 -6.15 17.72
C GLU A 105 11.88 -7.00 16.67
N ILE A 106 12.47 -7.12 15.47
CA ILE A 106 11.93 -7.96 14.39
C ILE A 106 11.94 -9.44 14.79
N ILE A 107 13.05 -9.93 15.36
CA ILE A 107 13.15 -11.33 15.80
C ILE A 107 12.18 -11.59 16.96
N GLY A 108 12.09 -10.66 17.92
CA GLY A 108 11.22 -10.77 19.09
C GLY A 108 9.73 -10.87 18.74
N LEU A 109 9.31 -10.29 17.61
CA LEU A 109 7.94 -10.43 17.10
C LEU A 109 7.63 -11.86 16.63
N GLY A 110 8.64 -12.63 16.20
CA GLY A 110 8.51 -14.05 15.86
C GLY A 110 7.74 -14.36 14.58
N LYS A 111 7.42 -13.35 13.75
CA LYS A 111 6.72 -13.51 12.48
C LYS A 111 7.14 -12.45 11.46
N PRO A 112 6.97 -12.69 10.15
CA PRO A 112 7.35 -11.72 9.12
C PRO A 112 6.56 -10.42 9.21
N VAL A 113 7.18 -9.32 8.80
CA VAL A 113 6.65 -7.96 8.88
C VAL A 113 6.52 -7.36 7.48
N SER A 114 5.39 -6.68 7.24
CA SER A 114 5.17 -5.82 6.09
C SER A 114 5.12 -4.36 6.56
N PHE A 115 6.02 -3.53 6.04
CA PHE A 115 6.07 -2.09 6.34
C PHE A 115 5.37 -1.31 5.24
N ARG A 116 4.39 -0.46 5.59
CA ARG A 116 3.52 0.20 4.60
C ARG A 116 3.28 1.67 4.90
N ASN A 117 3.29 2.53 3.87
CA ASN A 117 2.93 3.95 4.03
C ASN A 117 3.75 4.64 5.14
N ILE A 118 5.08 4.56 5.04
CA ILE A 118 6.02 5.16 6.00
C ILE A 118 6.87 6.19 5.24
N LYS A 119 6.99 7.44 5.70
CA LYS A 119 7.87 8.39 4.97
C LYS A 119 9.33 7.96 5.11
N ARG A 120 9.78 7.60 6.31
CA ARG A 120 11.17 7.18 6.55
C ARG A 120 11.26 5.92 7.41
N LEU A 121 11.74 4.84 6.81
CA LEU A 121 11.98 3.57 7.49
C LEU A 121 13.47 3.36 7.70
N ILE A 122 13.90 3.18 8.95
CA ILE A 122 15.29 2.92 9.32
C ILE A 122 15.36 1.51 9.88
N LEU A 123 15.97 0.61 9.15
CA LEU A 123 16.31 -0.72 9.62
C LEU A 123 17.74 -0.66 10.17
N ASP A 124 17.85 -0.54 11.49
CA ASP A 124 19.11 -0.35 12.19
C ASP A 124 19.68 -1.70 12.66
N ASP A 125 21.00 -1.85 12.62
CA ASP A 125 21.70 -3.08 13.04
C ASP A 125 21.08 -4.38 12.47
N ILE A 126 20.67 -4.37 11.20
CA ILE A 126 20.03 -5.51 10.53
C ILE A 126 20.97 -6.17 9.52
N ASP A 127 20.97 -7.51 9.48
CA ASP A 127 21.72 -8.29 8.49
C ASP A 127 20.82 -8.81 7.35
N GLN A 128 21.45 -9.25 6.26
CA GLN A 128 20.76 -9.75 5.08
C GLN A 128 19.85 -10.94 5.40
N GLN A 129 20.29 -11.86 6.26
CA GLN A 129 19.52 -13.04 6.63
C GLN A 129 18.22 -12.66 7.35
N THR A 130 18.28 -11.66 8.24
CA THR A 130 17.11 -11.17 8.99
C THR A 130 16.11 -10.50 8.05
N ILE A 131 16.59 -9.71 7.08
CA ILE A 131 15.74 -9.13 6.03
C ILE A 131 15.05 -10.23 5.22
N ASP A 132 15.80 -11.24 4.78
CA ASP A 132 15.28 -12.30 3.92
C ASP A 132 14.19 -13.11 4.61
N GLN A 133 14.39 -13.42 5.90
CA GLN A 133 13.51 -14.26 6.69
C GLN A 133 12.30 -13.51 7.27
N TYR A 134 12.49 -12.27 7.75
CA TYR A 134 11.48 -11.56 8.54
C TYR A 134 10.87 -10.34 7.87
N ILE A 135 11.46 -9.80 6.81
CA ILE A 135 10.81 -8.73 6.06
C ILE A 135 10.10 -9.35 4.88
N ASP A 136 8.77 -9.35 4.92
CA ASP A 136 7.96 -9.81 3.79
C ASP A 136 7.98 -8.76 2.68
N SER A 137 7.65 -7.52 3.01
CA SER A 137 7.50 -6.44 2.04
C SER A 137 7.67 -5.05 2.64
N ILE A 138 8.14 -4.11 1.80
CA ILE A 138 8.23 -2.67 2.10
C ILE A 138 7.48 -1.92 1.00
N ILE A 139 6.34 -1.32 1.32
CA ILE A 139 5.38 -0.80 0.33
C ILE A 139 5.07 0.67 0.60
N THR A 140 5.19 1.53 -0.42
CA THR A 140 4.90 2.97 -0.30
C THR A 140 5.75 3.60 0.82
N VAL A 141 7.07 3.61 0.62
CA VAL A 141 8.02 4.21 1.56
C VAL A 141 8.90 5.21 0.85
N ASP A 142 8.99 6.44 1.33
CA ASP A 142 9.76 7.47 0.61
C ASP A 142 11.27 7.20 0.74
N GLU A 143 11.74 6.89 1.94
CA GLU A 143 13.13 6.59 2.21
C GLU A 143 13.27 5.32 3.07
N VAL A 144 14.03 4.35 2.56
CA VAL A 144 14.48 3.19 3.34
C VAL A 144 15.97 3.34 3.64
N VAL A 145 16.32 3.31 4.92
CA VAL A 145 17.68 3.40 5.42
C VAL A 145 18.09 2.04 5.94
N VAL A 146 19.17 1.48 5.43
CA VAL A 146 19.72 0.17 5.84
C VAL A 146 21.23 0.26 6.09
N PRO A 147 21.84 -0.66 6.85
CA PRO A 147 23.28 -0.68 7.05
C PRO A 147 24.01 -0.96 5.73
N SER A 148 25.24 -0.46 5.60
CA SER A 148 26.08 -0.70 4.41
C SER A 148 26.36 -2.17 4.09
N SER A 149 26.17 -3.08 5.04
CA SER A 149 26.30 -4.53 4.89
C SER A 149 25.16 -5.18 4.10
N VAL A 150 24.02 -4.49 3.92
CA VAL A 150 22.84 -5.02 3.23
C VAL A 150 23.00 -4.91 1.71
N ASN A 151 22.67 -5.99 1.00
CA ASN A 151 22.63 -5.97 -0.46
C ASN A 151 21.37 -5.26 -0.94
N LYS A 152 21.55 -4.04 -1.49
CA LYS A 152 20.44 -3.21 -2.00
C LYS A 152 19.60 -3.91 -3.08
N LEU A 153 20.20 -4.74 -3.93
CA LEU A 153 19.44 -5.44 -4.97
C LEU A 153 18.50 -6.50 -4.37
N LEU A 154 18.95 -7.21 -3.34
CA LEU A 154 18.11 -8.18 -2.63
C LEU A 154 16.99 -7.49 -1.85
N LEU A 155 17.29 -6.38 -1.18
CA LEU A 155 16.28 -5.57 -0.50
C LEU A 155 15.21 -5.04 -1.47
N LEU A 156 15.63 -4.56 -2.65
CA LEU A 156 14.72 -4.00 -3.65
C LEU A 156 13.72 -5.03 -4.19
N GLN A 157 14.03 -6.34 -4.17
CA GLN A 157 13.07 -7.37 -4.53
C GLN A 157 11.83 -7.40 -3.60
N LYS A 158 11.99 -6.92 -2.35
CA LYS A 158 10.92 -6.81 -1.36
C LYS A 158 10.25 -5.42 -1.35
N CYS A 159 10.76 -4.47 -2.13
CA CYS A 159 10.30 -3.08 -2.15
C CYS A 159 9.26 -2.84 -3.26
N LYS A 160 8.19 -2.09 -2.95
CA LYS A 160 7.18 -1.64 -3.91
C LYS A 160 6.87 -0.16 -3.66
N PHE A 161 6.93 0.67 -4.69
CA PHE A 161 6.72 2.13 -4.57
C PHE A 161 7.66 2.79 -3.54
N VAL A 162 8.92 2.37 -3.52
CA VAL A 162 9.96 3.00 -2.69
C VAL A 162 10.68 4.07 -3.49
N LYS A 163 10.77 5.32 -3.00
CA LYS A 163 11.39 6.41 -3.78
C LYS A 163 12.92 6.33 -3.76
N ARG A 164 13.53 6.00 -2.61
CA ARG A 164 14.98 5.81 -2.50
C ARG A 164 15.38 4.85 -1.38
N VAL A 165 16.52 4.20 -1.59
CA VAL A 165 17.21 3.38 -0.59
C VAL A 165 18.57 4.00 -0.30
N VAL A 166 18.83 4.32 0.96
CA VAL A 166 20.08 4.93 1.43
C VAL A 166 20.77 4.01 2.43
N THR A 167 22.08 4.15 2.55
CA THR A 167 22.89 3.39 3.49
C THR A 167 23.35 4.28 4.63
N ILE A 168 23.31 3.75 5.86
CA ILE A 168 23.96 4.33 7.05
C ILE A 168 25.23 3.56 7.41
#